data_AF-A0A971RG21-F1
#
_entry.id   AF-A0A971RG21-F1
#
_cell.length_a   1.000
_cell.length_b   1.000
_cell.length_c   1.000
_cell.angle_alpha   90.00
_cell.angle_beta   90.00
_cell.angle_gamma   90.00
#
_symmetry.space_group_name_H-M   'P 1'
#
loop_
_entity.id
_entity.type
_entity.pdbx_description
1 polymer ?
#
loop_
_entity_poly.entity_id
_entity_poly.type
_entity_poly.pdbx_seq_one_letter_code
_entity_poly.pdbx_strand_id
1 'polypeptide(L)'
;GAILKGVEQGALAVLQPTGEAYDAEGVLAGPPEARRRVPGQRIAGLRLESDVLVAPMEAPCVEGWMKESIIIVGPAPLLTVDEAATIKDTTAEKVEDALDLGLLDAGYDDGQRKVVNNDRFRVWAPSHDDGTDSEHTVSTTSWEQAVAYAAERPLQRVTLRTGDLPAAGKLIAAASPFGATALALNVTVSGTLKEGGTLQFMVDGASYAGALKPIDLAGTMLRASVDEGRSLDAELVLTFGEQGLAQAGHRLQQAQKACVQNITMTARFGPVHSEKGA
;
A
#
# COMPACT_ATOMS: atom_id res chain seq x y z
N GLY A 1 18.31 -41.16 1.83
CA GLY A 1 17.81 -41.41 3.20
C GLY A 1 16.40 -41.98 3.14
N ALA A 2 15.97 -42.73 4.15
CA ALA A 2 14.66 -43.42 4.15
C ALA A 2 13.47 -42.48 3.89
N ILE A 3 13.51 -41.25 4.43
CA ILE A 3 12.46 -40.23 4.24
C ILE A 3 12.37 -39.78 2.77
N LEU A 4 13.50 -39.41 2.16
CA LEU A 4 13.54 -39.00 0.74
C LEU A 4 12.99 -40.10 -0.18
N LYS A 5 13.34 -41.37 0.11
CA LYS A 5 12.81 -42.52 -0.63
C LYS A 5 11.30 -42.68 -0.41
N GLY A 6 10.81 -42.43 0.80
CA GLY A 6 9.38 -42.46 1.09
C GLY A 6 8.59 -41.35 0.38
N VAL A 7 9.17 -40.16 0.20
CA VAL A 7 8.58 -39.09 -0.62
C VAL A 7 8.55 -39.50 -2.10
N GLU A 8 9.67 -39.99 -2.65
CA GLU A 8 9.73 -40.44 -4.05
C GLU A 8 8.78 -41.61 -4.36
N GLN A 9 8.47 -42.44 -3.37
CA GLN A 9 7.53 -43.55 -3.48
C GLN A 9 6.07 -43.14 -3.25
N GLY A 10 5.80 -41.87 -2.92
CA GLY A 10 4.46 -41.36 -2.65
C GLY A 10 3.89 -41.79 -1.30
N ALA A 11 4.72 -42.29 -0.39
CA ALA A 11 4.29 -42.70 0.94
C ALA A 11 4.30 -41.54 1.95
N LEU A 12 5.16 -40.54 1.74
CA LEU A 12 5.37 -39.43 2.66
C LEU A 12 5.25 -38.08 1.97
N ALA A 13 4.74 -37.10 2.73
CA ALA A 13 4.85 -35.68 2.45
C ALA A 13 5.85 -35.02 3.41
N VAL A 14 6.54 -33.98 2.94
CA VAL A 14 7.46 -33.17 3.74
C VAL A 14 7.07 -31.71 3.64
N LEU A 15 6.92 -31.01 4.77
CA LEU A 15 6.76 -29.56 4.82
C LEU A 15 8.04 -28.93 5.37
N GLN A 16 8.60 -27.98 4.64
CA GLN A 16 9.76 -27.20 5.06
C GLN A 16 9.35 -25.96 5.86
N PRO A 17 10.27 -25.36 6.64
CA PRO A 17 9.99 -24.15 7.43
C PRO A 17 9.67 -22.93 6.57
N THR A 18 10.13 -22.94 5.33
CA THR A 18 9.80 -21.95 4.28
C THR A 18 8.35 -22.04 3.81
N GLY A 19 7.61 -23.08 4.23
CA GLY A 19 6.22 -23.31 3.86
C GLY A 19 6.04 -24.15 2.59
N GLU A 20 7.13 -24.60 1.97
CA GLU A 20 7.11 -25.48 0.79
C GLU A 20 6.77 -26.92 1.20
N ALA A 21 5.82 -27.54 0.51
CA ALA A 21 5.42 -28.93 0.73
C ALA A 21 5.84 -29.83 -0.43
N TYR A 22 6.45 -30.98 -0.17
CA TYR A 22 6.98 -31.90 -1.17
C TYR A 22 6.29 -33.26 -1.09
N ASP A 23 5.94 -33.82 -2.24
CA ASP A 23 5.43 -35.18 -2.42
C ASP A 23 6.10 -35.87 -3.64
N ALA A 24 5.55 -37.01 -4.07
CA ALA A 24 6.06 -37.75 -5.23
C ALA A 24 5.90 -37.00 -6.57
N GLU A 25 4.96 -36.05 -6.65
CA GLU A 25 4.60 -35.35 -7.88
C GLU A 25 5.37 -34.03 -8.06
N GLY A 26 5.83 -33.43 -6.96
CA GLY A 26 6.69 -32.26 -6.99
C GLY A 26 6.66 -31.46 -5.70
N VAL A 27 6.77 -30.14 -5.83
CA VAL A 27 6.68 -29.20 -4.72
C VAL A 27 5.46 -28.31 -4.87
N LEU A 28 4.78 -28.05 -3.77
CA LEU A 28 3.84 -26.96 -3.62
C LEU A 28 4.56 -25.77 -2.95
N ALA A 29 4.73 -24.68 -3.70
CA ALA A 29 5.52 -23.52 -3.28
C ALA A 29 4.74 -22.21 -3.45
N GLY A 30 5.18 -21.16 -2.76
CA GLY A 30 4.55 -19.84 -2.77
C GLY A 30 3.88 -19.49 -1.43
N PRO A 31 3.45 -18.23 -1.26
CA PRO A 31 2.80 -17.80 -0.03
C PRO A 31 1.46 -18.53 0.16
N PRO A 32 0.95 -18.69 1.39
CA PRO A 32 -0.25 -19.49 1.70
C PRO A 32 -1.46 -19.20 0.81
N GLU A 33 -1.64 -17.94 0.40
CA GLU A 33 -2.71 -17.46 -0.45
C GLU A 33 -2.52 -17.74 -1.96
N ALA A 34 -1.30 -18.04 -2.41
CA ALA A 34 -0.96 -18.23 -3.82
C ALA A 34 -0.07 -19.47 -4.08
N ARG A 35 -0.25 -20.54 -3.29
CA ARG A 35 0.51 -21.77 -3.44
C ARG A 35 0.25 -22.42 -4.80
N ARG A 36 1.33 -22.74 -5.51
CA ARG A 36 1.30 -23.41 -6.82
C ARG A 36 2.14 -24.67 -6.80
N ARG A 37 1.65 -25.71 -7.48
CA ARG A 37 2.40 -26.92 -7.71
C ARG A 37 3.41 -26.70 -8.83
N VAL A 38 4.68 -27.00 -8.56
CA VAL A 38 5.75 -27.06 -9.53
C VAL A 38 6.06 -28.54 -9.76
N PRO A 39 5.53 -29.14 -10.83
CA PRO A 39 5.66 -30.57 -11.08
C PRO A 39 7.12 -30.95 -11.36
N GLY A 40 7.52 -32.13 -10.89
CA GLY A 40 8.84 -32.69 -11.16
C GLY A 40 10.00 -32.07 -10.37
N GLN A 41 9.76 -30.99 -9.61
CA GLN A 41 10.76 -30.43 -8.70
C GLN A 41 10.85 -31.30 -7.44
N ARG A 42 11.98 -32.00 -7.29
CA ARG A 42 12.24 -32.91 -6.16
C ARG A 42 12.94 -32.19 -5.02
N ILE A 43 12.71 -32.68 -3.81
CA ILE A 43 13.48 -32.27 -2.63
C ILE A 43 14.95 -32.69 -2.79
N ALA A 44 15.84 -31.71 -2.94
CA ALA A 44 17.27 -31.94 -3.17
C ALA A 44 18.00 -32.48 -1.92
N GLY A 45 17.44 -32.25 -0.74
CA GLY A 45 17.96 -32.73 0.54
C GLY A 45 17.05 -32.34 1.69
N LEU A 46 17.08 -33.13 2.77
CA LEU A 46 16.32 -32.85 3.98
C LEU A 46 17.29 -32.30 5.03
N ARG A 47 17.14 -31.04 5.41
CA ARG A 47 17.80 -30.51 6.61
C ARG A 47 16.96 -30.98 7.80
N LEU A 48 17.52 -31.83 8.65
CA LEU A 48 16.82 -32.36 9.83
C LEU A 48 16.81 -31.32 10.95
N GLU A 49 16.10 -30.23 10.70
CA GLU A 49 15.83 -29.16 11.67
C GLU A 49 14.46 -29.42 12.33
N SER A 50 14.26 -28.93 13.56
CA SER A 50 13.11 -29.24 14.42
C SER A 50 11.74 -28.82 13.84
N ASP A 51 11.76 -28.03 12.78
CA ASP A 51 10.67 -27.37 12.10
C ASP A 51 10.32 -28.01 10.74
N VAL A 52 11.06 -29.05 10.33
CA VAL A 52 10.68 -29.88 9.19
C VAL A 52 9.64 -30.90 9.62
N LEU A 53 8.44 -30.81 9.05
CA LEU A 53 7.37 -31.76 9.32
C LEU A 53 7.37 -32.86 8.26
N VAL A 54 7.19 -34.10 8.71
CA VAL A 54 7.07 -35.28 7.84
C VAL A 54 5.84 -36.04 8.27
N ALA A 55 4.98 -36.41 7.32
CA ALA A 55 3.79 -37.19 7.60
C ALA A 55 3.51 -38.19 6.47
N PRO A 56 2.83 -39.32 6.77
CA PRO A 56 2.24 -40.17 5.73
C PRO A 56 1.26 -39.39 4.86
N MET A 57 1.19 -39.68 3.56
CA MET A 57 0.28 -38.98 2.63
C MET A 57 -1.20 -39.05 3.05
N GLU A 58 -1.58 -40.08 3.79
CA GLU A 58 -2.95 -40.29 4.29
C GLU A 58 -3.26 -39.48 5.57
N ALA A 59 -2.27 -38.81 6.17
CA ALA A 59 -2.48 -38.08 7.41
C ALA A 59 -3.32 -36.80 7.16
N PRO A 60 -4.31 -36.47 8.01
CA PRO A 60 -5.18 -35.31 7.81
C PRO A 60 -4.45 -33.96 7.70
N CYS A 61 -3.28 -33.83 8.31
CA CYS A 61 -2.49 -32.61 8.23
C CYS A 61 -1.91 -32.36 6.81
N VAL A 62 -1.70 -33.41 6.01
CA VAL A 62 -1.14 -33.30 4.66
C VAL A 62 -2.10 -32.60 3.71
N GLU A 63 -3.41 -32.74 3.92
CA GLU A 63 -4.43 -32.02 3.14
C GLU A 63 -4.23 -30.50 3.21
N GLY A 64 -3.91 -29.97 4.40
CA GLY A 64 -3.60 -28.55 4.57
C GLY A 64 -2.26 -28.14 3.96
N TRP A 65 -1.27 -29.05 3.94
CA TRP A 65 0.04 -28.78 3.35
C TRP A 65 -0.03 -28.73 1.82
N MET A 66 -0.80 -29.64 1.23
CA MET A 66 -0.94 -29.85 -0.21
C MET A 66 -2.10 -29.07 -0.84
N LYS A 67 -2.71 -28.16 -0.08
CA LYS A 67 -3.79 -27.32 -0.58
C LYS A 67 -3.26 -26.32 -1.61
N GLU A 68 -3.47 -26.63 -2.89
CA GLU A 68 -3.26 -25.70 -3.99
C GLU A 68 -4.24 -24.53 -3.89
N SER A 69 -3.73 -23.32 -4.10
CA SER A 69 -4.60 -22.18 -4.35
C SER A 69 -5.24 -22.40 -5.71
N ILE A 70 -6.56 -22.52 -5.75
CA ILE A 70 -7.32 -22.65 -6.99
C ILE A 70 -7.10 -21.38 -7.82
N ILE A 71 -6.23 -21.47 -8.82
CA ILE A 71 -6.26 -20.55 -9.94
C ILE A 71 -7.34 -21.09 -10.86
N ILE A 72 -8.49 -20.42 -10.88
CA ILE A 72 -9.54 -20.69 -11.86
C ILE A 72 -8.93 -20.39 -13.24
N VAL A 73 -8.48 -21.45 -13.94
CA VAL A 73 -8.17 -21.39 -15.37
C VAL A 73 -9.50 -21.47 -16.11
N GLY A 74 -10.16 -20.33 -16.18
CA GLY A 74 -11.28 -19.98 -17.04
C GLY A 74 -11.07 -18.54 -17.51
N PRO A 75 -11.95 -17.96 -18.36
CA PRO A 75 -11.96 -16.51 -18.52
C PRO A 75 -11.99 -15.91 -17.11
N ALA A 76 -11.01 -15.06 -16.78
CA ALA A 76 -10.80 -14.63 -15.40
C ALA A 76 -12.15 -14.21 -14.82
N PRO A 77 -12.51 -14.67 -13.60
CA PRO A 77 -13.88 -14.57 -13.12
C PRO A 77 -14.35 -13.13 -13.29
N LEU A 78 -15.33 -12.98 -14.17
CA LEU A 78 -15.93 -11.68 -14.47
C LEU A 78 -16.73 -11.29 -13.24
N LEU A 79 -16.23 -10.31 -12.51
CA LEU A 79 -16.90 -9.75 -11.35
C LEU A 79 -17.92 -8.74 -11.84
N THR A 80 -19.09 -8.70 -11.21
CA THR A 80 -19.93 -7.52 -11.36
C THR A 80 -19.19 -6.31 -10.79
N VAL A 81 -19.57 -5.11 -11.25
CA VAL A 81 -18.99 -3.87 -10.74
C VAL A 81 -19.17 -3.77 -9.22
N ASP A 82 -20.31 -4.20 -8.69
CA ASP A 82 -20.60 -4.19 -7.25
C ASP A 82 -19.74 -5.18 -6.45
N GLU A 83 -19.50 -6.38 -7.01
CA GLU A 83 -18.60 -7.37 -6.40
C GLU A 83 -17.16 -6.86 -6.37
N ALA A 84 -16.71 -6.26 -7.48
CA ALA A 84 -15.39 -5.66 -7.58
C ALA A 84 -15.22 -4.50 -6.59
N ALA A 85 -16.25 -3.66 -6.44
CA ALA A 85 -16.28 -2.56 -5.48
C ALA A 85 -16.17 -3.05 -4.03
N THR A 86 -16.90 -4.12 -3.70
CA THR A 86 -16.85 -4.76 -2.37
C THR A 86 -15.46 -5.34 -2.08
N ILE A 87 -14.83 -6.02 -3.04
CA ILE A 87 -13.48 -6.61 -2.88
C ILE A 87 -12.42 -5.52 -2.67
N LYS A 88 -12.62 -4.34 -3.25
CA LYS A 88 -11.68 -3.22 -3.23
C LYS A 88 -11.99 -2.15 -2.20
N ASP A 89 -13.00 -2.40 -1.36
CA ASP A 89 -13.49 -1.46 -0.34
C ASP A 89 -13.72 -0.06 -0.93
N THR A 90 -14.50 -0.01 -2.03
CA THR A 90 -14.73 1.21 -2.81
C THR A 90 -16.14 1.26 -3.40
N THR A 91 -16.46 2.28 -4.19
CA THR A 91 -17.78 2.40 -4.85
C THR A 91 -17.82 1.82 -6.25
N ALA A 92 -19.01 1.36 -6.68
CA ALA A 92 -19.25 0.89 -8.03
C ALA A 92 -18.89 1.95 -9.09
N GLU A 93 -19.18 3.22 -8.81
CA GLU A 93 -18.83 4.36 -9.66
C GLU A 93 -17.31 4.45 -9.92
N LYS A 94 -16.48 4.32 -8.88
CA LYS A 94 -15.01 4.33 -9.03
C LYS A 94 -14.48 3.15 -9.84
N VAL A 95 -15.16 2.00 -9.75
CA VAL A 95 -14.81 0.83 -10.53
C VAL A 95 -15.17 1.06 -12.00
N GLU A 96 -16.33 1.67 -12.30
CA GLU A 96 -16.71 2.07 -13.68
C GLU A 96 -15.77 3.13 -14.25
N ASP A 97 -15.44 4.17 -13.48
CA ASP A 97 -14.46 5.18 -13.88
C ASP A 97 -13.11 4.54 -14.23
N ALA A 98 -12.66 3.56 -13.44
CA ALA A 98 -11.42 2.85 -13.71
C ALA A 98 -11.52 1.95 -14.96
N LEU A 99 -12.69 1.38 -15.26
CA LEU A 99 -12.93 0.67 -16.52
C LEU A 99 -12.94 1.64 -17.72
N ASP A 100 -13.51 2.83 -17.58
CA ASP A 100 -13.58 3.86 -18.64
C ASP A 100 -12.22 4.49 -18.92
N LEU A 101 -11.41 4.69 -17.89
CA LEU A 101 -10.04 5.17 -17.99
C LEU A 101 -9.05 4.07 -18.45
N GLY A 102 -9.52 2.83 -18.64
CA GLY A 102 -8.69 1.70 -19.06
C GLY A 102 -7.70 1.20 -18.00
N LEU A 103 -7.91 1.59 -16.74
CA LEU A 103 -7.12 1.15 -15.59
C LEU A 103 -7.50 -0.27 -15.14
N LEU A 104 -8.71 -0.73 -15.47
CA LEU A 104 -9.18 -2.09 -15.29
C LEU A 104 -9.57 -2.70 -16.64
N ASP A 105 -9.41 -4.02 -16.77
CA ASP A 105 -9.85 -4.74 -17.96
C ASP A 105 -11.35 -5.05 -17.85
N ALA A 106 -12.09 -4.76 -18.93
CA ALA A 106 -13.52 -5.04 -19.04
C ALA A 106 -13.76 -6.33 -19.83
N GLY A 107 -14.69 -7.16 -19.36
CA GLY A 107 -15.28 -8.27 -20.10
C GLY A 107 -16.79 -8.09 -20.21
N TYR A 108 -17.41 -8.88 -21.08
CA TYR A 108 -18.85 -8.86 -21.28
C TYR A 108 -19.42 -10.26 -21.06
N ASP A 109 -20.50 -10.33 -20.30
CA ASP A 109 -21.26 -11.54 -20.04
C ASP A 109 -22.75 -11.20 -20.11
N ASP A 110 -23.49 -11.90 -20.96
CA ASP A 110 -24.91 -11.63 -21.26
C ASP A 110 -25.24 -10.14 -21.56
N GLY A 111 -24.32 -9.46 -22.26
CA GLY A 111 -24.47 -8.03 -22.61
C GLY A 111 -24.19 -7.05 -21.47
N GLN A 112 -23.87 -7.53 -20.26
CA GLN A 112 -23.45 -6.69 -19.14
C GLN A 112 -21.92 -6.57 -19.08
N ARG A 113 -21.44 -5.33 -18.86
CA ARG A 113 -20.02 -5.04 -18.65
C ARG A 113 -19.62 -5.51 -17.25
N LYS A 114 -18.53 -6.26 -17.17
CA LYS A 114 -17.99 -6.85 -15.94
C LYS A 114 -16.50 -6.59 -15.83
N VAL A 115 -15.98 -6.60 -14.60
CA VAL A 115 -14.56 -6.42 -14.32
C VAL A 115 -13.84 -7.76 -14.45
N VAL A 116 -12.76 -7.80 -15.21
CA VAL A 116 -11.92 -9.00 -15.32
C VAL A 116 -11.06 -9.10 -14.06
N ASN A 117 -11.26 -10.13 -13.24
CA ASN A 117 -10.45 -10.37 -12.04
C ASN A 117 -9.06 -10.94 -12.38
N ASN A 118 -8.20 -10.09 -12.93
CA ASN A 118 -6.83 -10.40 -13.30
C ASN A 118 -5.81 -9.67 -12.42
N ASP A 119 -4.53 -9.81 -12.71
CA ASP A 119 -3.47 -9.17 -11.94
C ASP A 119 -3.60 -7.64 -11.91
N ARG A 120 -4.12 -7.03 -12.99
CA ARG A 120 -4.38 -5.58 -13.03
C ARG A 120 -5.46 -5.20 -12.02
N PHE A 121 -6.57 -5.92 -11.96
CA PHE A 121 -7.57 -5.73 -10.90
C PHE A 121 -6.98 -5.97 -9.51
N ARG A 122 -6.16 -7.01 -9.32
CA ARG A 122 -5.57 -7.33 -8.00
C ARG A 122 -4.64 -6.25 -7.47
N VAL A 123 -3.78 -5.67 -8.30
CA VAL A 123 -2.86 -4.60 -7.90
C VAL A 123 -3.47 -3.21 -7.99
N TRP A 124 -4.58 -3.04 -8.72
CA TRP A 124 -5.31 -1.80 -8.76
C TRP A 124 -5.84 -1.48 -7.37
N ALA A 125 -5.42 -0.33 -6.85
CA ALA A 125 -6.03 0.32 -5.72
C ALA A 125 -6.87 1.47 -6.30
N PRO A 126 -8.16 1.59 -5.92
CA PRO A 126 -8.94 2.77 -6.25
C PRO A 126 -8.16 3.98 -5.74
N SER A 127 -8.01 4.98 -6.60
CA SER A 127 -7.50 6.27 -6.16
C SER A 127 -8.31 6.66 -4.93
N HIS A 128 -7.63 6.85 -3.81
CA HIS A 128 -8.19 7.48 -2.61
C HIS A 128 -8.36 8.99 -2.85
N ASP A 129 -8.75 9.37 -4.07
CA ASP A 129 -9.63 10.49 -4.29
C ASP A 129 -11.01 9.95 -3.93
N ASP A 130 -11.50 10.25 -2.74
CA ASP A 130 -12.85 9.88 -2.31
C ASP A 130 -13.85 10.60 -3.23
N GLY A 131 -14.09 10.05 -4.42
CA GLY A 131 -15.07 10.57 -5.38
C GLY A 131 -16.50 10.66 -4.82
N THR A 132 -16.77 9.99 -3.70
CA THR A 132 -18.01 10.15 -2.90
C THR A 132 -18.07 11.43 -2.07
N ASP A 133 -17.02 12.25 -2.06
CA ASP A 133 -16.92 13.49 -1.29
C ASP A 133 -16.95 14.76 -2.18
N SER A 134 -17.16 14.59 -3.49
CA SER A 134 -16.95 15.64 -4.49
C SER A 134 -18.00 16.77 -4.49
N GLU A 135 -19.19 16.58 -3.92
CA GLU A 135 -20.16 17.68 -3.82
C GLU A 135 -19.92 18.60 -2.61
N HIS A 136 -19.15 18.17 -1.61
CA HIS A 136 -19.05 18.91 -0.36
C HIS A 136 -17.65 19.09 0.22
N THR A 137 -16.63 18.40 -0.27
CA THR A 137 -15.24 18.66 0.14
C THR A 137 -14.56 19.69 -0.74
N VAL A 138 -13.64 20.45 -0.14
CA VAL A 138 -12.82 21.43 -0.88
C VAL A 138 -11.36 21.23 -0.51
N SER A 139 -10.47 21.41 -1.48
CA SER A 139 -9.03 21.34 -1.29
C SER A 139 -8.34 22.61 -1.76
N THR A 140 -7.22 22.95 -1.13
CA THR A 140 -6.40 24.09 -1.56
C THR A 140 -4.93 23.87 -1.23
N THR A 141 -4.07 24.51 -2.02
CA THR A 141 -2.63 24.58 -1.78
C THR A 141 -2.18 25.95 -1.24
N SER A 142 -3.09 26.94 -1.19
CA SER A 142 -2.84 28.25 -0.59
C SER A 142 -3.13 28.22 0.91
N TRP A 143 -2.18 28.71 1.70
CA TRP A 143 -2.36 28.88 3.14
C TRP A 143 -3.48 29.86 3.48
N GLU A 144 -3.57 30.98 2.74
CA GLU A 144 -4.59 32.01 2.94
C GLU A 144 -5.99 31.43 2.70
N GLN A 145 -6.15 30.70 1.60
CA GLN A 145 -7.40 30.03 1.27
C GLN A 145 -7.73 28.91 2.27
N ALA A 146 -6.72 28.17 2.75
CA ALA A 146 -6.92 27.13 3.76
C ALA A 146 -7.43 27.74 5.07
N VAL A 147 -6.87 28.87 5.50
CA VAL A 147 -7.33 29.61 6.69
C VAL A 147 -8.77 30.08 6.51
N ALA A 148 -9.15 30.57 5.31
CA ALA A 148 -10.51 30.96 5.02
C ALA A 148 -11.50 29.78 5.11
N TYR A 149 -11.17 28.63 4.50
CA TYR A 149 -12.02 27.44 4.59
C TYR A 149 -12.15 26.88 6.00
N ALA A 150 -11.09 26.98 6.81
CA ALA A 150 -11.08 26.47 8.18
C ALA A 150 -12.04 27.19 9.14
N ALA A 151 -12.59 28.35 8.75
CA ALA A 151 -13.61 29.05 9.54
C ALA A 151 -14.97 28.33 9.49
N GLU A 152 -15.28 27.69 8.36
CA GLU A 152 -16.61 27.14 8.05
C GLU A 152 -16.61 25.61 7.93
N ARG A 153 -15.43 25.01 7.70
CA ARG A 153 -15.30 23.59 7.34
C ARG A 153 -14.29 22.89 8.27
N PRO A 154 -14.56 21.62 8.64
CA PRO A 154 -13.60 20.83 9.39
C PRO A 154 -12.43 20.44 8.46
N LEU A 155 -11.21 20.60 8.94
CA LEU A 155 -10.01 20.17 8.24
C LEU A 155 -9.86 18.65 8.35
N GLN A 156 -9.94 17.92 7.25
CA GLN A 156 -9.89 16.44 7.25
C GLN A 156 -8.47 15.90 7.05
N ARG A 157 -7.68 16.56 6.20
CA ARG A 157 -6.32 16.14 5.85
C ARG A 157 -5.44 17.34 5.57
N VAL A 158 -4.18 17.27 6.02
CA VAL A 158 -3.11 18.16 5.56
C VAL A 158 -1.97 17.29 5.05
N THR A 159 -1.47 17.65 3.88
CA THR A 159 -0.27 17.06 3.30
C THR A 159 0.79 18.14 3.22
N LEU A 160 1.94 17.90 3.84
CA LEU A 160 3.13 18.76 3.74
C LEU A 160 4.17 18.03 2.90
N ARG A 161 4.65 18.65 1.83
CA ARG A 161 5.56 18.01 0.88
C ARG A 161 6.78 18.88 0.61
N THR A 162 7.92 18.25 0.39
CA THR A 162 9.17 18.92 0.00
C THR A 162 10.11 17.99 -0.74
N GLY A 163 10.84 18.54 -1.72
CA GLY A 163 11.97 17.88 -2.37
C GLY A 163 13.33 18.28 -1.81
N ASP A 164 13.35 19.08 -0.74
CA ASP A 164 14.57 19.60 -0.13
C ASP A 164 14.86 18.91 1.22
N LEU A 165 16.07 18.37 1.38
CA LEU A 165 16.44 17.60 2.57
C LEU A 165 16.45 18.45 3.86
N PRO A 166 17.03 19.67 3.88
CA PRO A 166 16.89 20.59 5.01
C PRO A 166 15.43 20.89 5.39
N ALA A 167 14.54 21.05 4.41
CA ALA A 167 13.11 21.24 4.65
C ALA A 167 12.41 19.96 5.15
N ALA A 168 12.81 18.78 4.66
CA ALA A 168 12.24 17.49 5.06
C ALA A 168 12.35 17.27 6.58
N GLY A 169 13.50 17.58 7.18
CA GLY A 169 13.70 17.51 8.63
C GLY A 169 12.84 18.48 9.46
N LYS A 170 12.15 19.44 8.81
CA LYS A 170 11.28 20.43 9.44
C LYS A 170 9.79 20.17 9.24
N LEU A 171 9.42 19.15 8.47
CA LEU A 171 8.01 18.79 8.22
C LEU A 171 7.25 18.57 9.54
N ILE A 172 7.86 17.90 10.52
CA ILE A 172 7.20 17.65 11.81
C ILE A 172 6.96 18.92 12.62
N ALA A 173 7.85 19.91 12.53
CA ALA A 173 7.70 21.18 13.23
C ALA A 173 6.53 21.99 12.65
N ALA A 174 6.38 21.95 11.32
CA ALA A 174 5.22 22.51 10.63
C ALA A 174 3.91 21.76 10.92
N ALA A 175 3.98 20.45 11.19
CA ALA A 175 2.83 19.61 11.53
C ALA A 175 2.38 19.72 13.01
N SER A 176 3.27 20.11 13.92
CA SER A 176 3.04 20.16 15.36
C SER A 176 1.76 20.91 15.80
N PRO A 177 1.42 22.08 15.23
CA PRO A 177 0.21 22.83 15.63
C PRO A 177 -1.10 22.08 15.42
N PHE A 178 -1.13 21.08 14.53
CA PHE A 178 -2.38 20.42 14.15
C PHE A 178 -2.83 19.36 15.15
N GLY A 179 -1.92 18.75 15.93
CA GLY A 179 -2.27 17.67 16.87
C GLY A 179 -3.00 16.51 16.19
N ALA A 180 -2.52 16.07 15.02
CA ALA A 180 -3.16 15.07 14.18
C ALA A 180 -3.34 13.72 14.90
N THR A 181 -4.43 13.03 14.57
CA THR A 181 -4.73 11.69 15.10
C THR A 181 -3.77 10.65 14.54
N ALA A 182 -3.40 10.79 13.28
CA ALA A 182 -2.40 9.97 12.64
C ALA A 182 -1.45 10.81 11.77
N LEU A 183 -0.19 10.40 11.77
CA LEU A 183 0.91 10.98 11.01
C LEU A 183 1.56 9.86 10.21
N ALA A 184 1.61 10.01 8.89
CA ALA A 184 2.28 9.09 7.98
C ALA A 184 3.37 9.84 7.21
N LEU A 185 4.61 9.36 7.33
CA LEU A 185 5.76 9.89 6.61
C LEU A 185 6.07 8.99 5.40
N ASN A 186 6.02 9.59 4.22
CA ASN A 186 6.42 8.97 2.97
C ASN A 186 7.72 9.61 2.51
N VAL A 187 8.70 8.80 2.12
CA VAL A 187 9.99 9.27 1.63
C VAL A 187 10.40 8.45 0.42
N THR A 188 10.64 9.14 -0.69
CA THR A 188 11.19 8.56 -1.90
C THR A 188 12.53 9.23 -2.22
N VAL A 189 13.54 8.42 -2.49
CA VAL A 189 14.82 8.88 -3.04
C VAL A 189 15.15 8.05 -4.27
N SER A 190 15.52 8.72 -5.35
CA SER A 190 16.02 8.05 -6.55
C SER A 190 17.27 8.75 -7.07
N GLY A 191 18.08 8.03 -7.83
CA GLY A 191 19.25 8.59 -8.51
C GLY A 191 20.28 7.54 -8.89
N THR A 192 21.49 7.99 -9.18
CA THR A 192 22.64 7.13 -9.52
C THR A 192 23.69 7.27 -8.43
N LEU A 193 24.30 6.17 -7.99
CA LEU A 193 25.37 6.18 -6.99
C LEU A 193 26.70 6.64 -7.59
N LYS A 194 27.54 7.31 -6.79
CA LYS A 194 28.86 7.81 -7.21
C LYS A 194 29.81 6.71 -7.69
N GLU A 195 29.70 5.51 -7.12
CA GLU A 195 30.51 4.33 -7.47
C GLU A 195 29.85 3.46 -8.56
N GLY A 196 28.78 3.95 -9.18
CA GLY A 196 28.00 3.22 -10.17
C GLY A 196 26.80 2.48 -9.57
N GLY A 197 25.81 2.20 -10.41
CA GLY A 197 24.53 1.59 -10.02
C GLY A 197 23.42 2.62 -9.76
N THR A 198 22.19 2.12 -9.65
CA THR A 198 20.98 2.92 -9.43
C THR A 198 20.53 2.85 -7.98
N LEU A 199 20.17 3.99 -7.41
CA LEU A 199 19.54 4.11 -6.11
C LEU A 199 18.03 4.23 -6.30
N GLN A 200 17.28 3.37 -5.62
CA GLN A 200 15.85 3.52 -5.40
C GLN A 200 15.55 3.20 -3.94
N PHE A 201 14.94 4.14 -3.24
CA PHE A 201 14.52 3.99 -1.85
C PHE A 201 13.13 4.55 -1.70
N MET A 202 12.27 3.78 -1.04
CA MET A 202 10.89 4.15 -0.79
C MET A 202 10.50 3.69 0.60
N VAL A 203 9.89 4.60 1.34
CA VAL A 203 9.24 4.35 2.63
C VAL A 203 7.85 4.95 2.53
N ASP A 204 6.84 4.15 2.87
CA ASP A 204 5.44 4.55 2.85
C ASP A 204 4.82 4.32 4.23
N GLY A 205 3.98 5.26 4.67
CA GLY A 205 3.22 5.15 5.91
C GLY A 205 4.04 5.06 7.19
N ALA A 206 5.32 5.45 7.17
CA ALA A 206 6.19 5.27 8.34
C ALA A 206 5.86 6.28 9.45
N SER A 207 6.06 5.85 10.70
CA SER A 207 6.06 6.79 11.82
C SER A 207 7.29 7.70 11.72
N TYR A 208 7.07 9.01 11.85
CA TYR A 208 8.14 10.01 11.90
C TYR A 208 9.14 9.72 13.04
N ALA A 209 8.65 9.21 14.18
CA ALA A 209 9.47 8.85 15.34
C ALA A 209 10.03 7.42 15.29
N GLY A 210 9.81 6.70 14.19
CA GLY A 210 10.25 5.32 14.02
C GLY A 210 11.78 5.18 14.05
N ALA A 211 12.26 4.03 14.52
CA ALA A 211 13.69 3.73 14.63
C ALA A 211 14.45 3.81 13.30
N LEU A 212 13.74 3.61 12.18
CA LEU A 212 14.29 3.68 10.83
C LEU A 212 14.83 5.08 10.47
N LYS A 213 14.29 6.14 11.11
CA LYS A 213 14.60 7.55 10.81
C LYS A 213 14.71 7.81 9.30
N PRO A 214 13.60 7.70 8.55
CA PRO A 214 13.63 7.68 7.08
C PRO A 214 14.33 8.89 6.43
N ILE A 215 14.22 10.07 7.05
CA ILE A 215 14.87 11.30 6.56
C ILE A 215 16.39 11.23 6.71
N ASP A 216 16.90 10.65 7.80
CA ASP A 216 18.36 10.50 8.01
C ASP A 216 18.95 9.50 7.00
N LEU A 217 18.22 8.42 6.71
CA LEU A 217 18.59 7.47 5.65
C LEU A 217 18.56 8.12 4.28
N ALA A 218 17.51 8.86 3.94
CA ALA A 218 17.42 9.62 2.70
C ALA A 218 18.60 10.59 2.54
N GLY A 219 18.96 11.32 3.60
CA GLY A 219 20.13 12.20 3.59
C GLY A 219 21.45 11.45 3.39
N THR A 220 21.57 10.23 3.90
CA THR A 220 22.74 9.37 3.67
C THR A 220 22.82 8.91 2.23
N MET A 221 21.69 8.49 1.66
CA MET A 221 21.60 8.06 0.26
C MET A 221 21.89 9.20 -0.71
N LEU A 222 21.31 10.39 -0.50
CA LEU A 222 21.57 11.57 -1.33
C LEU A 222 23.04 11.99 -1.35
N ARG A 223 23.77 11.77 -0.24
CA ARG A 223 25.23 12.01 -0.16
C ARG A 223 26.04 10.97 -0.93
N ALA A 224 25.54 9.74 -1.03
CA ALA A 224 26.16 8.66 -1.81
C ALA A 224 25.83 8.76 -3.32
N SER A 225 24.79 9.52 -3.68
CA SER A 225 24.38 9.74 -5.07
C SER A 225 25.12 10.87 -5.78
N VAL A 226 25.19 10.77 -7.11
CA VAL A 226 25.59 11.85 -8.01
C VAL A 226 24.54 12.97 -7.92
N ASP A 227 24.98 14.23 -7.98
CA ASP A 227 24.07 15.38 -7.86
C ASP A 227 23.10 15.47 -9.05
N GLU A 228 23.56 15.08 -10.25
CA GLU A 228 22.76 15.05 -11.46
C GLU A 228 21.82 13.84 -11.46
N GLY A 229 20.52 14.08 -11.65
CA GLY A 229 19.50 13.04 -11.72
C GLY A 229 19.06 12.45 -10.38
N ARG A 230 19.54 12.97 -9.24
CA ARG A 230 18.97 12.60 -7.93
C ARG A 230 17.66 13.33 -7.68
N SER A 231 16.72 12.65 -7.04
CA SER A 231 15.48 13.24 -6.56
C SER A 231 15.21 12.81 -5.13
N LEU A 232 14.60 13.73 -4.38
CA LEU A 232 14.02 13.48 -3.06
C LEU A 232 12.57 13.92 -3.15
N ASP A 233 11.70 13.13 -2.55
CA ASP A 233 10.34 13.52 -2.26
C ASP A 233 9.99 13.06 -0.85
N ALA A 234 9.76 14.02 0.04
CA ALA A 234 9.34 13.77 1.40
C ALA A 234 7.95 14.37 1.61
N GLU A 235 7.03 13.53 2.05
CA GLU A 235 5.63 13.88 2.26
C GLU A 235 5.21 13.45 3.66
N LEU A 236 4.63 14.37 4.42
CA LEU A 236 4.02 14.11 5.72
C LEU A 236 2.52 14.32 5.60
N VAL A 237 1.76 13.24 5.78
CA VAL A 237 0.31 13.23 5.73
C VAL A 237 -0.24 13.24 7.16
N LEU A 238 -1.09 14.22 7.44
CA LEU A 238 -1.81 14.39 8.69
C LEU A 238 -3.29 14.09 8.45
N THR A 239 -3.89 13.24 9.27
CA THR A 239 -5.33 12.96 9.23
C THR A 239 -5.98 13.21 10.59
N PHE A 240 -7.23 13.66 10.56
CA PHE A 240 -7.97 14.11 11.75
C PHE A 240 -9.23 13.27 12.04
N GLY A 241 -9.31 12.07 11.45
CA GLY A 241 -10.49 11.20 11.53
C GLY A 241 -11.69 11.73 10.76
N GLU A 242 -12.83 11.02 10.88
CA GLU A 242 -14.05 11.31 10.10
C GLU A 242 -14.65 12.70 10.37
N GLN A 243 -14.58 13.16 11.62
CA GLN A 243 -15.13 14.47 12.00
C GLN A 243 -14.24 15.64 11.58
N GLY A 244 -12.98 15.36 11.22
CA GLY A 244 -11.98 16.36 10.95
C GLY A 244 -11.68 17.27 12.15
N LEU A 245 -10.88 18.30 11.91
CA LEU A 245 -10.47 19.29 12.88
C LEU A 245 -11.23 20.60 12.64
N ALA A 246 -12.19 20.90 13.52
CA ALA A 246 -12.95 22.14 13.49
C ALA A 246 -12.08 23.35 13.86
N GLN A 247 -12.43 24.53 13.32
CA GLN A 247 -11.80 25.81 13.66
C GLN A 247 -10.26 25.79 13.55
N ALA A 248 -9.74 25.13 12.50
CA ALA A 248 -8.32 24.91 12.31
C ALA A 248 -7.53 26.17 11.89
N GLY A 249 -8.20 27.33 11.72
CA GLY A 249 -7.60 28.55 11.18
C GLY A 249 -6.36 29.03 11.94
N HIS A 250 -6.42 29.07 13.28
CA HIS A 250 -5.26 29.48 14.09
C HIS A 250 -4.10 28.47 13.99
N ARG A 251 -4.41 27.17 13.87
CA ARG A 251 -3.40 26.11 13.70
C ARG A 251 -2.72 26.20 12.32
N LEU A 252 -3.49 26.47 11.28
CA LEU A 252 -2.97 26.74 9.93
C LEU A 252 -2.04 27.97 9.90
N GLN A 253 -2.42 29.06 10.58
CA GLN A 253 -1.56 30.25 10.69
C GLN A 253 -0.26 29.97 11.46
N GLN A 254 -0.33 29.16 12.53
CA GLN A 254 0.86 28.74 13.27
C GLN A 254 1.76 27.85 12.41
N ALA A 255 1.18 26.90 11.67
CA ALA A 255 1.90 26.02 10.76
C ALA A 255 2.55 26.80 9.60
N GLN A 256 1.86 27.80 9.05
CA GLN A 256 2.40 28.69 8.02
C GLN A 256 3.65 29.43 8.51
N LYS A 257 3.64 29.94 9.76
CA LYS A 257 4.81 30.60 10.37
C LYS A 257 5.97 29.65 10.64
N ALA A 258 5.67 28.38 10.92
CA ALA A 258 6.67 27.33 11.14
C ALA A 258 7.21 26.73 9.82
N CYS A 259 6.48 26.89 8.71
CA CYS A 259 6.93 26.44 7.41
C CYS A 259 8.11 27.26 6.92
N VAL A 260 9.16 26.56 6.52
CA VAL A 260 10.30 27.15 5.83
C VAL A 260 10.03 27.24 4.33
N GLN A 261 10.87 28.00 3.62
CA GLN A 261 10.90 27.97 2.16
C GLN A 261 11.07 26.51 1.68
N ASN A 262 10.38 26.15 0.59
CA ASN A 262 10.37 24.83 -0.05
C ASN A 262 9.49 23.73 0.59
N ILE A 263 8.62 24.07 1.55
CA ILE A 263 7.51 23.19 1.95
C ILE A 263 6.24 23.64 1.24
N THR A 264 5.64 22.74 0.47
CA THR A 264 4.29 22.93 -0.08
C THR A 264 3.26 22.28 0.84
N MET A 265 2.07 22.87 0.90
CA MET A 265 0.96 22.36 1.69
C MET A 265 -0.22 22.09 0.75
N THR A 266 -0.92 20.99 1.00
CA THR A 266 -2.26 20.75 0.48
C THR A 266 -3.18 20.49 1.67
N ALA A 267 -4.27 21.22 1.79
CA ALA A 267 -5.27 21.04 2.83
C ALA A 267 -6.59 20.61 2.20
N ARG A 268 -7.24 19.60 2.80
CA ARG A 268 -8.57 19.14 2.41
C ARG A 268 -9.55 19.31 3.56
N PHE A 269 -10.71 19.84 3.22
CA PHE A 269 -11.77 20.19 4.17
C PHE A 269 -13.04 19.43 3.84
N GLY A 270 -13.76 19.07 4.90
CA GLY A 270 -15.09 18.47 4.82
C GLY A 270 -16.19 19.43 4.35
N PRO A 271 -17.45 18.97 4.39
CA PRO A 271 -18.63 19.83 4.20
C PRO A 271 -18.58 21.07 5.11
N VAL A 272 -19.22 22.16 4.66
CA VAL A 272 -19.56 23.29 5.54
C VAL A 272 -20.30 22.72 6.74
N HIS A 273 -20.01 23.20 7.95
CA HIS A 273 -20.83 22.87 9.10
C HIS A 273 -22.27 23.27 8.78
N SER A 274 -23.12 22.30 8.43
CA SER A 274 -24.55 22.50 8.46
C SER A 274 -24.87 22.80 9.91
N GLU A 275 -25.18 24.05 10.22
CA GLU A 275 -25.88 24.40 11.45
C GLU A 275 -27.02 23.40 11.57
N LYS A 276 -26.91 22.45 12.51
CA LYS A 276 -28.07 21.66 12.91
C LYS A 276 -29.07 22.70 13.41
N GLY A 277 -30.09 22.93 12.60
CA GLY A 277 -31.17 23.84 12.92
C GLY A 277 -31.77 23.50 14.29
N ALA A 278 -32.05 24.58 15.02
CA ALA A 278 -33.13 24.77 15.98
C ALA A 278 -33.59 23.56 16.83
#